data_AF-A0A1P8B772-F1
#
_entry.id   AF-A0A1P8B772-F1
#
_cell.length_a   1.000
_cell.length_b   1.000
_cell.length_c   1.000
_cell.angle_alpha   90.00
_cell.angle_beta   90.00
_cell.angle_gamma   90.00
#
_symmetry.space_group_name_H-M   'P 1'
#
loop_
_entity.id
_entity.type
_entity.pdbx_description
1 polymer ?
#
loop_
_entity_poly.entity_id
_entity_poly.type
_entity_poly.pdbx_seq_one_letter_code
_entity_poly.pdbx_strand_id
1 'polypeptide(L)'
;MRGRIVRSYTRSKVPHWRWTDDLNLLFIQVVELLGGERRATPKVILDFMDVKNLPISHVKSHLQMYRNKKKEESRKERRMMREMSRRQSQQYIQIYERYNWILVRR
;
A
#
# COMPACT_ATOMS: atom_id res chain seq x y z
N MET A 1 31.76 -23.59 17.52
CA MET A 1 32.21 -22.34 16.89
C MET A 1 31.94 -22.39 15.39
N ARG A 2 30.97 -21.64 14.87
CA ARG A 2 30.87 -21.30 13.44
C ARG A 2 30.45 -19.83 13.40
N GLY A 3 31.43 -18.94 13.32
CA GLY A 3 31.19 -17.50 13.21
C GLY A 3 30.27 -17.26 12.03
N ARG A 4 29.16 -16.56 12.27
CA ARG A 4 28.19 -16.19 11.24
C ARG A 4 28.95 -15.33 10.22
N ILE A 5 29.27 -15.90 9.06
CA ILE A 5 29.87 -15.16 7.96
C ILE A 5 28.81 -14.15 7.51
N VAL A 6 28.89 -12.93 8.04
CA VAL A 6 28.14 -11.80 7.52
C VAL A 6 28.76 -11.50 6.17
N ARG A 7 28.05 -11.82 5.08
CA ARG A 7 28.47 -11.38 3.75
C ARG A 7 28.64 -9.87 3.79
N SER A 8 29.83 -9.38 3.43
CA SER A 8 30.05 -7.95 3.27
C SER A 8 29.11 -7.45 2.18
N TYR A 9 28.28 -6.47 2.52
CA TYR A 9 27.41 -5.83 1.53
C TYR A 9 28.30 -5.03 0.58
N THR A 10 28.67 -5.61 -0.55
CA THR A 10 29.37 -4.88 -1.61
C THR A 10 28.35 -4.00 -2.31
N ARG A 11 28.32 -2.70 -1.97
CA ARG A 11 27.44 -1.74 -2.64
C ARG A 11 27.76 -1.77 -4.13
N SER A 12 26.78 -2.09 -4.96
CA SER A 12 26.98 -2.07 -6.40
C SER A 12 27.33 -0.64 -6.85
N LYS A 13 28.37 -0.50 -7.68
CA LYS A 13 28.76 0.80 -8.26
C LYS A 13 27.78 1.28 -9.34
N VAL A 14 26.83 0.43 -9.76
CA VAL A 14 25.84 0.80 -10.77
C VAL A 14 24.83 1.79 -10.18
N PRO A 15 24.57 2.93 -10.85
CA PRO A 15 23.51 3.83 -10.44
C PRO A 15 22.19 3.05 -10.36
N HIS A 16 21.52 3.13 -9.20
CA HIS A 16 20.15 2.62 -9.13
C HIS A 16 19.27 3.48 -10.02
N TRP A 17 18.40 2.84 -10.80
CA TRP A 17 17.38 3.55 -11.55
C TRP A 17 16.55 4.43 -10.60
N ARG A 18 16.42 5.72 -10.93
CA ARG A 18 15.62 6.68 -10.17
C ARG A 18 14.22 6.72 -10.77
N TRP A 19 13.22 6.37 -9.97
CA TRP A 19 11.82 6.60 -10.29
C TRP A 19 11.52 8.09 -10.16
N THR A 20 11.61 8.83 -11.26
CA THR A 20 11.19 10.23 -11.33
C THR A 20 9.67 10.33 -11.22
N ASP A 21 9.16 11.51 -10.86
CA ASP A 21 7.73 11.74 -10.75
C ASP A 21 7.00 11.47 -12.08
N ASP A 22 7.62 11.83 -13.22
CA ASP A 22 7.09 11.51 -14.55
C ASP A 22 6.98 10.00 -14.80
N LEU A 23 8.01 9.23 -14.43
CA LEU A 23 8.00 7.78 -14.56
C LEU A 23 6.98 7.13 -13.62
N ASN A 24 6.81 7.66 -12.42
CA ASN A 24 5.80 7.21 -11.47
C ASN A 24 4.40 7.49 -12.02
N LEU A 25 4.17 8.68 -12.59
CA LEU A 25 2.89 9.05 -13.19
C LEU A 25 2.55 8.13 -14.36
N LEU A 26 3.49 7.93 -15.28
CA LEU A 26 3.33 7.00 -16.41
C LEU A 26 3.07 5.57 -15.93
N PHE A 27 3.81 5.09 -14.93
CA PHE A 27 3.59 3.78 -14.32
C PHE A 27 2.17 3.64 -13.78
N ILE A 28 1.67 4.63 -13.04
CA ILE A 28 0.31 4.61 -12.48
C ILE A 28 -0.73 4.60 -13.59
N GLN A 29 -0.60 5.47 -14.60
CA GLN A 29 -1.50 5.51 -15.76
C GLN A 29 -1.57 4.17 -16.48
N VAL A 30 -0.43 3.52 -16.72
CA VAL A 30 -0.38 2.19 -17.35
C VAL A 30 -1.03 1.13 -16.44
N VAL A 31 -0.78 1.16 -15.13
CA VAL A 31 -1.42 0.22 -14.19
C VAL A 31 -2.94 0.39 -14.18
N GLU A 32 -3.43 1.64 -14.22
CA GLU A 32 -4.85 1.95 -14.29
C GLU A 32 -5.47 1.49 -15.62
N LEU A 33 -4.79 1.76 -16.74
CA LEU A 33 -5.19 1.30 -18.08
C LEU A 33 -5.32 -0.23 -18.15
N LEU A 34 -4.44 -0.97 -17.47
CA LEU A 34 -4.47 -2.43 -17.40
C LEU A 34 -5.54 -2.98 -16.42
N GLY A 35 -6.32 -2.12 -15.78
CA GLY A 35 -7.39 -2.50 -14.85
C GLY A 35 -6.91 -2.74 -13.42
N GLY A 36 -5.86 -2.02 -13.00
CA GLY A 36 -5.38 -1.99 -11.62
C GLY A 36 -4.22 -2.94 -11.31
N GLU A 37 -3.72 -2.86 -10.08
CA GLU A 37 -2.44 -3.47 -9.69
C GLU A 37 -2.44 -5.00 -9.78
N ARG A 38 -3.61 -5.64 -9.70
CA ARG A 38 -3.72 -7.11 -9.79
C ARG A 38 -3.61 -7.63 -11.22
N ARG A 39 -4.12 -6.87 -12.19
CA ARG A 39 -4.14 -7.25 -13.61
C ARG A 39 -2.87 -6.84 -14.33
N ALA A 40 -2.28 -5.70 -13.94
CA ALA A 40 -1.02 -5.25 -14.49
C ALA A 40 0.12 -6.24 -14.21
N THR A 41 0.89 -6.62 -15.24
CA THR A 41 2.07 -7.49 -15.12
C THR A 41 3.33 -6.71 -15.51
N PRO A 42 4.51 -6.99 -14.90
CA PRO A 42 5.72 -6.20 -15.15
C PRO A 42 6.13 -6.12 -16.62
N LYS A 43 5.92 -7.20 -17.39
CA LYS A 43 6.25 -7.24 -18.81
C LYS A 43 5.38 -6.26 -19.61
N VAL A 44 4.06 -6.36 -19.44
CA VAL A 44 3.11 -5.47 -20.13
C VAL A 44 3.32 -4.02 -19.68
N ILE A 45 3.57 -3.77 -18.40
CA ILE A 45 3.86 -2.40 -17.93
C ILE A 45 5.11 -1.85 -18.62
N LEU A 46 6.19 -2.63 -18.69
CA LEU A 46 7.42 -2.20 -19.37
C LEU A 46 7.18 -1.89 -20.84
N ASP A 47 6.44 -2.76 -21.54
CA ASP A 47 6.11 -2.58 -22.96
C ASP A 47 5.26 -1.32 -23.20
N PHE A 48 4.29 -1.02 -22.32
CA PHE A 48 3.45 0.17 -22.41
C PHE A 48 4.15 1.46 -21.99
N MET A 49 5.11 1.39 -21.06
CA MET A 49 5.88 2.57 -20.65
C MET A 49 6.88 3.00 -21.74
N ASP A 50 7.34 2.07 -22.58
CA ASP A 50 8.28 2.31 -23.68
C ASP A 50 9.54 3.13 -23.28
N VAL A 51 10.04 2.90 -22.07
CA VAL A 51 11.21 3.62 -21.54
C VAL A 51 12.49 2.88 -21.91
N LYS A 52 13.34 3.53 -22.70
CA LYS A 52 14.64 2.98 -23.12
C LYS A 52 15.50 2.56 -21.93
N ASN A 53 16.03 1.34 -22.00
CA ASN A 53 16.91 0.73 -21.00
C ASN A 53 16.29 0.56 -19.59
N LEU A 54 14.97 0.68 -19.43
CA LEU A 54 14.33 0.39 -18.15
C LEU A 54 14.34 -1.13 -17.89
N PRO A 55 15.06 -1.64 -16.87
CA PRO A 55 15.10 -3.07 -16.65
C PRO A 55 13.78 -3.56 -16.04
N ILE A 56 13.29 -4.71 -16.50
CA ILE A 56 12.07 -5.33 -15.97
C ILE A 56 12.13 -5.59 -14.46
N SER A 57 13.33 -5.79 -13.89
CA SER A 57 13.54 -5.95 -12.45
C SER A 57 13.14 -4.70 -11.65
N HIS A 58 13.37 -3.51 -12.20
CA HIS A 58 12.94 -2.25 -11.58
C HIS A 58 11.42 -2.15 -11.62
N VAL A 59 10.77 -2.45 -12.75
CA VAL A 59 9.30 -2.47 -12.87
C VAL A 59 8.70 -3.50 -11.91
N LYS A 60 9.27 -4.70 -11.81
CA LYS A 60 8.83 -5.76 -10.89
C LYS A 60 8.89 -5.30 -9.44
N SER A 61 10.02 -4.72 -9.02
CA SER A 61 10.20 -4.20 -7.67
C SER A 61 9.21 -3.08 -7.37
N HIS A 62 9.05 -2.13 -8.29
CA HIS A 62 8.14 -1.01 -8.13
C HIS A 62 6.67 -1.45 -8.08
N LEU A 63 6.24 -2.36 -8.95
CA LEU A 63 4.90 -2.95 -8.93
C LEU A 63 4.63 -3.69 -7.62
N GLN A 64 5.62 -4.43 -7.09
CA GLN A 64 5.47 -5.10 -5.81
C GLN A 64 5.28 -4.09 -4.66
N MET A 65 6.09 -3.03 -4.63
CA MET A 65 5.96 -1.95 -3.67
C MET A 65 4.57 -1.27 -3.78
N TYR A 66 4.13 -0.96 -5.00
CA TYR A 66 2.83 -0.35 -5.27
C TYR A 66 1.67 -1.21 -4.75
N ARG A 67 1.69 -2.53 -5.03
CA ARG A 67 0.71 -3.50 -4.51
C ARG A 67 0.68 -3.54 -2.98
N ASN A 68 1.85 -3.53 -2.34
CA ASN A 68 1.94 -3.51 -0.89
C ASN A 68 1.37 -2.21 -0.30
N LYS A 69 1.68 -1.07 -0.93
CA LYS A 69 1.15 0.24 -0.54
C LYS A 69 -0.39 0.26 -0.61
N LYS A 70 -0.98 -0.16 -1.73
CA LYS A 70 -2.46 -0.25 -1.89
C LYS A 70 -3.11 -1.19 -0.87
N LYS A 71 -2.48 -2.33 -0.57
CA LYS A 71 -2.95 -3.25 0.46
C LYS A 71 -2.91 -2.63 1.86
N GLU A 72 -1.90 -1.82 2.16
CA GLU A 72 -1.80 -1.15 3.45
C GLU A 72 -2.81 0.00 3.58
N GLU A 73 -3.01 0.77 2.51
CA GLU A 73 -4.03 1.82 2.44
C GLU A 73 -5.44 1.26 2.69
N SER A 74 -5.82 0.19 1.98
CA SER A 74 -7.12 -0.48 2.20
C SER A 74 -7.26 -1.05 3.62
N ARG A 75 -6.19 -1.52 4.26
CA ARG A 75 -6.22 -1.97 5.67
C ARG A 75 -6.47 -0.80 6.63
N LYS A 76 -5.79 0.32 6.40
CA LYS A 76 -5.97 1.55 7.19
C LYS A 76 -7.39 2.08 7.05
N GLU A 77 -7.92 2.14 5.83
CA GLU A 77 -9.30 2.55 5.57
C GLU A 77 -10.31 1.68 6.31
N ARG A 78 -10.19 0.35 6.21
CA ARG A 78 -11.06 -0.59 6.94
C ARG A 78 -10.96 -0.43 8.46
N ARG A 79 -9.77 -0.11 8.98
CA ARG A 79 -9.58 0.16 10.41
C ARG A 79 -10.31 1.44 10.82
N MET A 80 -10.15 2.53 10.06
CA MET A 80 -10.83 3.80 10.32
C MET A 80 -12.35 3.64 10.28
N MET A 81 -12.89 2.94 9.27
CA MET A 81 -14.34 2.68 9.18
C MET A 81 -14.87 1.92 10.39
N ARG A 82 -14.16 0.87 10.84
CA ARG A 82 -14.54 0.12 12.04
C ARG A 82 -14.50 0.97 13.31
N GLU A 83 -13.54 1.87 13.42
CA GLU A 83 -13.43 2.77 14.56
C GLU A 83 -14.57 3.78 14.60
N MET A 84 -14.94 4.36 13.45
CA MET A 84 -16.10 5.26 13.34
C MET A 84 -17.40 4.55 13.74
N SER A 85 -17.64 3.33 13.23
CA SER A 85 -18.83 2.56 13.61
C SER A 85 -18.86 2.22 15.10
N ARG A 86 -17.70 1.91 15.71
CA ARG A 86 -17.60 1.70 17.16
C ARG A 86 -17.94 2.96 17.95
N ARG A 87 -17.40 4.12 17.56
CA ARG A 87 -17.69 5.39 18.22
C ARG A 87 -19.19 5.73 18.14
N GLN A 88 -19.82 5.54 16.99
CA GLN A 88 -21.26 5.74 16.82
C GLN A 88 -22.09 4.78 17.71
N SER A 89 -21.74 3.50 17.73
CA SER A 89 -22.41 2.51 18.59
C SER A 89 -22.20 2.81 20.08
N GLN A 90 -21.01 3.26 20.49
CA GLN A 90 -20.71 3.68 21.86
C GLN A 90 -21.53 4.91 22.26
N GLN A 91 -21.69 5.89 21.37
CA GLN A 91 -22.56 7.04 21.62
C GLN A 91 -24.01 6.61 21.85
N TYR A 92 -24.53 5.69 21.03
CA TYR A 92 -25.86 5.11 21.23
C TYR A 92 -25.97 4.42 22.60
N ILE A 93 -25.05 3.52 22.95
CA ILE A 93 -25.05 2.83 24.25
C ILE A 93 -25.00 3.84 25.40
N GLN A 94 -24.16 4.87 25.33
CA GLN A 94 -24.10 5.92 26.36
C GLN A 94 -25.42 6.66 26.54
N ILE A 95 -26.17 6.89 25.46
CA ILE A 95 -27.50 7.49 25.51
C ILE A 95 -28.48 6.57 26.26
N TYR A 96 -28.50 5.26 25.96
CA TYR A 96 -29.38 4.31 26.65
C TYR A 96 -28.99 4.09 28.11
N GLU A 97 -27.70 4.00 28.41
CA GLU A 97 -27.22 3.92 29.80
C GLU A 97 -27.66 5.17 30.58
N ARG A 98 -27.60 6.36 29.96
CA ARG A 98 -28.10 7.60 30.58
C ARG A 98 -29.62 7.58 30.77
N TYR A 99 -30.40 7.15 29.78
CA TYR A 99 -31.86 7.03 29.92
C TYR A 99 -32.23 6.01 31.00
N ASN A 100 -31.59 4.85 31.02
CA ASN A 100 -31.81 3.82 32.02
C ASN A 100 -31.41 4.30 33.42
N TRP A 101 -30.30 5.02 33.54
CA TRP A 101 -29.86 5.66 34.79
C TRP A 101 -30.88 6.67 35.32
N ILE A 102 -31.55 7.44 34.45
CA ILE A 102 -32.63 8.37 34.83
C ILE A 102 -33.87 7.60 35.31
N LEU A 103 -34.24 6.50 34.63
CA LEU A 103 -35.44 5.73 34.95
C LEU A 103 -35.33 4.93 36.24
N VAL A 104 -34.16 4.34 36.54
CA VAL A 104 -33.95 3.49 37.74
C VAL A 104 -33.74 4.30 39.02
N ARG A 105 -33.38 5.59 38.92
CA ARG A 105 -33.21 6.48 40.08
C ARG A 105 -34.45 7.30 40.43
N ARG A 106 -35.55 7.14 39.69
CA ARG A 106 -36.85 7.74 40.01
C ARG A 106 -37.70 6.76 40.80
#